data_AF-A0A168DEJ6-F1
#
_entry.id   AF-A0A168DEJ6-F1
#
_cell.length_a   1.000
_cell.length_b   1.000
_cell.length_c   1.000
_cell.angle_alpha   90.00
_cell.angle_beta   90.00
_cell.angle_gamma   90.00
#
_symmetry.space_group_name_H-M   'P 1'
#
loop_
_entity.id
_entity.type
_entity.pdbx_description
1 polymer ?
#
loop_
_entity_poly.entity_id
_entity_poly.type
_entity_poly.pdbx_seq_one_letter_code
_entity_poly.pdbx_strand_id
1 'polypeptide(L)'
;MLTPTILQLRSRVSAVQEALPELLEQYIDDAQTRIELYLPVKFPETVDKQLMLAWVRLAESLALQDSEEYLASVARGYSSESDGAWTYTRQAVAGKTTGNADVDNILFLWIQKQEQADDGNVTAYLL
;
A
#
# COMPACT_ATOMS: atom_id res chain seq x y z
N MET A 1 -1.27 -15.43 -3.00
CA MET A 1 -1.99 -14.68 -1.96
C MET A 1 -1.02 -14.35 -0.83
N LEU A 2 -1.07 -13.14 -0.28
CA LEU A 2 -0.29 -12.77 0.90
C LEU A 2 -0.96 -13.40 2.13
N THR A 3 -0.16 -13.97 3.02
CA THR A 3 -0.62 -14.60 4.27
C THR A 3 0.17 -14.02 5.44
N PRO A 4 -0.34 -14.05 6.68
CA PRO A 4 0.38 -13.56 7.86
C PRO A 4 1.81 -14.12 7.97
N THR A 5 1.97 -15.43 7.75
CA THR A 5 3.28 -16.10 7.79
C THR A 5 4.25 -15.54 6.75
N ILE A 6 3.78 -15.31 5.52
CA ILE A 6 4.59 -14.71 4.45
C ILE A 6 4.93 -13.25 4.77
N LEU A 7 4.00 -12.50 5.35
CA LEU A 7 4.21 -11.12 5.76
C LEU A 7 5.29 -11.05 6.85
N GLN A 8 5.21 -11.90 7.89
CA GLN A 8 6.22 -11.99 8.94
C GLN A 8 7.58 -12.45 8.41
N LEU A 9 7.62 -13.42 7.49
CA LEU A 9 8.89 -13.87 6.87
C LEU A 9 9.58 -12.77 6.05
N ARG A 10 8.80 -11.89 5.41
CA ARG A 10 9.31 -10.84 4.52
C ARG A 10 9.60 -9.53 5.25
N SER A 11 8.86 -9.26 6.32
CA SER A 11 9.00 -8.06 7.12
C SER A 11 10.06 -8.21 8.20
N ARG A 12 10.70 -7.11 8.57
CA ARG A 12 11.53 -7.01 9.79
C ARG A 12 10.98 -5.99 10.79
N VAL A 13 9.78 -5.47 10.53
CA VAL A 13 9.13 -4.47 11.37
C VAL A 13 8.65 -5.15 12.65
N SER A 14 9.07 -4.64 13.82
CA SER A 14 8.69 -5.20 15.13
C SER A 14 7.17 -5.30 15.30
N ALA A 15 6.44 -4.25 14.91
CA ALA A 15 4.97 -4.23 14.93
C ALA A 15 4.32 -5.37 14.11
N VAL A 16 4.98 -5.87 13.07
CA VAL A 16 4.52 -7.02 12.27
C VAL A 16 4.94 -8.36 12.90
N GLN A 17 6.14 -8.41 13.51
CA GLN A 17 6.65 -9.63 14.15
C GLN A 17 5.90 -9.96 15.45
N GLU A 18 5.48 -8.94 16.18
CA GLU A 18 4.82 -9.06 17.49
C GLU A 18 3.29 -9.13 17.40
N ALA A 19 2.72 -8.78 16.24
CA ALA A 19 1.28 -8.81 16.03
C ALA A 19 0.71 -10.24 15.97
N LEU A 20 -0.52 -10.37 16.48
CA LEU A 20 -1.30 -11.60 16.39
C LEU A 20 -1.65 -11.93 14.93
N PRO A 21 -1.74 -13.23 14.56
CA PRO A 21 -2.09 -13.64 13.19
C PRO A 21 -3.39 -13.02 12.68
N GLU A 22 -4.42 -12.92 13.53
CA GLU A 22 -5.73 -12.35 13.16
C GLU A 22 -5.63 -10.87 12.81
N LEU A 23 -4.78 -10.12 13.54
CA LEU A 23 -4.54 -8.70 13.28
C LEU A 23 -3.72 -8.50 11.99
N LEU A 24 -2.79 -9.40 11.73
CA LEU A 24 -2.03 -9.42 10.47
C LEU A 24 -2.93 -9.72 9.27
N GLU A 25 -3.91 -10.62 9.41
CA GLU A 25 -4.92 -10.84 8.36
C GLU A 25 -5.71 -9.57 8.08
N GLN A 26 -6.15 -8.87 9.12
CA GLN A 26 -6.85 -7.60 8.96
C GLN A 26 -6.00 -6.55 8.20
N TYR A 27 -4.72 -6.39 8.54
CA TYR A 27 -3.84 -5.47 7.81
C TYR A 27 -3.62 -5.87 6.35
N ILE A 28 -3.56 -7.18 6.07
CA ILE A 28 -3.43 -7.70 4.72
C ILE A 28 -4.70 -7.38 3.92
N ASP A 29 -5.87 -7.60 4.48
CA ASP A 29 -7.16 -7.37 3.82
C ASP A 29 -7.42 -5.87 3.59
N ASP A 30 -7.12 -5.03 4.58
CA ASP A 30 -7.22 -3.57 4.47
C ASP A 30 -6.25 -3.03 3.41
N ALA A 31 -5.02 -3.56 3.38
CA ALA A 31 -4.04 -3.21 2.36
C ALA A 31 -4.51 -3.63 0.97
N GLN A 32 -5.07 -4.83 0.81
CA GLN A 32 -5.61 -5.31 -0.46
C GLN A 32 -6.75 -4.38 -0.94
N THR A 33 -7.68 -4.06 -0.05
CA THR A 33 -8.83 -3.18 -0.36
C THR A 33 -8.38 -1.80 -0.81
N ARG A 34 -7.38 -1.20 -0.15
CA ARG A 34 -6.84 0.10 -0.54
C ARG A 34 -6.14 0.06 -1.90
N ILE A 35 -5.40 -1.02 -2.19
CA ILE A 35 -4.78 -1.22 -3.50
C ILE A 35 -5.86 -1.41 -4.57
N GLU A 36 -6.91 -2.17 -4.28
CA GLU A 36 -8.06 -2.33 -5.18
C GLU A 36 -8.74 -1.01 -5.54
N LEU A 37 -8.92 -0.12 -4.56
CA LEU A 37 -9.48 1.22 -4.80
C LEU A 37 -8.53 2.11 -5.62
N TYR A 38 -7.22 1.92 -5.47
CA TYR A 38 -6.23 2.65 -6.26
C TYR A 38 -6.22 2.17 -7.72
N LEU A 39 -6.21 0.85 -7.94
CA LEU A 39 -6.11 0.26 -9.25
C LEU A 39 -7.35 0.55 -10.11
N PRO A 40 -7.20 0.72 -11.43
CA PRO A 40 -8.32 0.83 -12.36
C PRO A 40 -8.95 -0.53 -12.70
N VAL A 41 -8.37 -1.63 -12.22
CA VAL A 41 -8.73 -3.02 -12.52
C VAL A 41 -8.89 -3.81 -11.21
N LYS A 42 -9.62 -4.94 -11.27
CA LYS A 42 -9.74 -5.85 -10.13
C LYS A 42 -8.37 -6.38 -9.70
N PHE A 43 -8.23 -6.66 -8.41
CA PHE A 43 -7.02 -7.30 -7.90
C PHE A 43 -6.80 -8.65 -8.60
N PRO A 44 -5.61 -8.90 -9.16
CA PRO A 44 -5.34 -10.14 -9.88
C PRO A 44 -5.21 -11.32 -8.91
N GLU A 45 -5.72 -12.50 -9.31
CA GLU A 45 -5.55 -13.74 -8.54
C GLU A 45 -4.07 -14.14 -8.41
N THR A 46 -3.30 -13.93 -9.49
CA THR A 46 -1.85 -14.09 -9.53
C THR A 46 -1.15 -12.74 -9.40
N VAL A 47 -0.64 -12.47 -8.20
CA VAL A 47 0.06 -11.23 -7.86
C VAL A 47 1.52 -11.31 -8.33
N ASP A 48 1.94 -10.38 -9.18
CA ASP A 48 3.36 -10.28 -9.56
C ASP A 48 4.23 -9.70 -8.43
N LYS A 49 5.54 -9.67 -8.66
CA LYS A 49 6.51 -9.23 -7.64
C LYS A 49 6.35 -7.77 -7.22
N GLN A 50 5.95 -6.88 -8.14
CA GLN A 50 5.79 -5.45 -7.85
C GLN A 50 4.51 -5.22 -7.04
N LEU A 51 3.40 -5.84 -7.44
CA LEU A 51 2.15 -5.76 -6.71
C LEU A 51 2.25 -6.44 -5.34
N MET A 52 2.97 -7.55 -5.23
CA MET A 52 3.27 -8.21 -3.96
C MET A 52 4.10 -7.31 -3.03
N LEU A 53 5.07 -6.57 -3.59
CA LEU A 53 5.85 -5.61 -2.82
C LEU A 53 4.98 -4.46 -2.30
N ALA A 54 4.11 -3.90 -3.14
CA ALA A 54 3.15 -2.87 -2.74
C ALA A 54 2.24 -3.35 -1.61
N TRP A 55 1.72 -4.57 -1.73
CA TRP A 55 0.85 -5.18 -0.72
C TRP A 55 1.54 -5.37 0.63
N VAL A 56 2.77 -5.92 0.62
CA VAL A 56 3.57 -6.09 1.84
C VAL A 56 3.87 -4.74 2.48
N ARG A 57 4.31 -3.74 1.69
CA ARG A 57 4.67 -2.41 2.22
C ARG A 57 3.49 -1.68 2.82
N LEU A 58 2.32 -1.80 2.21
CA LEU A 58 1.11 -1.18 2.74
C LEU A 58 0.66 -1.85 4.04
N ALA A 59 0.69 -3.18 4.11
CA ALA A 59 0.40 -3.92 5.34
C ALA A 59 1.39 -3.58 6.48
N GLU A 60 2.69 -3.46 6.17
CA GLU A 60 3.71 -3.00 7.13
C GLU A 60 3.41 -1.58 7.65
N SER A 61 3.01 -0.68 6.75
CA SER A 61 2.67 0.70 7.10
C SER A 61 1.46 0.78 8.02
N LEU A 62 0.44 -0.06 7.79
CA LEU A 62 -0.75 -0.13 8.64
C LEU A 62 -0.40 -0.67 10.02
N ALA A 63 0.38 -1.75 10.09
CA ALA A 63 0.85 -2.29 11.36
C ALA A 63 1.69 -1.29 12.17
N LEU A 64 2.52 -0.48 11.49
CA LEU A 64 3.31 0.57 12.15
C LEU A 64 2.43 1.69 12.71
N GLN A 65 1.39 2.09 11.95
CA GLN A 65 0.44 3.11 12.39
C GLN A 65 -0.39 2.67 13.60
N ASP A 66 -0.65 1.38 13.75
CA ASP A 66 -1.38 0.85 14.91
C ASP A 66 -0.47 0.56 16.12
N SER A 67 0.86 0.69 15.97
CA SER A 67 1.78 0.44 17.07
C SER A 67 1.60 1.44 18.21
N GLU A 68 1.67 0.96 19.46
CA GLU A 68 1.51 1.80 20.66
C GLU A 68 2.49 2.97 20.69
N GLU A 69 3.72 2.79 20.20
CA GLU A 69 4.71 3.86 20.11
C GLU A 69 4.26 4.98 19.17
N TYR A 70 3.72 4.63 18.00
CA TYR A 70 3.17 5.60 17.06
C TYR A 70 1.94 6.29 17.63
N LEU A 71 0.98 5.53 18.18
CA LEU A 71 -0.23 6.08 18.79
C LEU A 71 0.08 6.99 19.99
N ALA A 72 1.07 6.62 20.81
CA ALA A 72 1.55 7.46 21.91
C ALA A 72 2.24 8.73 21.40
N SER A 73 2.97 8.67 20.28
CA SER A 73 3.59 9.85 19.66
C SER A 73 2.56 10.83 19.09
N VAL A 74 1.49 10.31 18.47
CA VAL A 74 0.35 11.08 17.95
C VAL A 74 -0.45 11.68 19.10
N ALA A 75 -0.78 10.90 20.13
CA ALA A 75 -1.54 11.36 21.29
C ALA A 75 -0.76 12.41 22.12
N ARG A 76 0.57 12.35 22.13
CA ARG A 76 1.44 13.37 22.76
C ARG A 76 1.70 14.58 21.87
N GLY A 77 1.15 14.62 20.66
CA GLY A 77 1.26 15.75 19.73
C GLY A 77 2.62 15.90 19.04
N TYR A 78 3.56 14.97 19.24
CA TYR A 78 4.90 15.03 18.63
C TYR A 78 4.89 14.84 17.11
N SER A 79 3.87 14.20 16.54
CA SER A 79 3.66 14.10 15.08
C SER A 79 2.68 15.14 14.53
N SER A 80 1.97 15.89 15.39
CA SER A 80 0.85 16.75 14.96
C SER A 80 1.26 18.10 14.37
N GLU A 81 2.49 18.57 14.59
CA GLU A 81 2.96 19.83 13.98
C GLU A 81 3.22 19.71 12.46
N SER A 82 3.25 18.50 11.90
CA SER A 82 3.57 18.25 10.49
C SER A 82 2.48 17.54 9.68
N ASP A 83 1.57 16.79 10.30
CA ASP A 83 0.58 15.99 9.54
C ASP A 83 -0.60 16.82 8.98
N GLY A 84 -0.76 18.07 9.42
CA GLY A 84 -1.76 19.01 8.88
C GLY A 84 -1.24 19.90 7.73
N ALA A 85 0.05 19.83 7.42
CA ALA A 85 0.66 20.69 6.40
C ALA A 85 0.74 19.94 5.08
N TRP A 86 -0.36 19.95 4.31
CA TRP A 86 -0.38 19.79 2.85
C TRP A 86 0.82 19.00 2.32
N THR A 87 0.80 17.68 2.44
CA THR A 87 1.86 16.86 1.88
C THR A 87 1.87 17.07 0.36
N TYR A 88 2.77 17.94 -0.12
CA TYR A 88 3.08 18.16 -1.54
C TYR A 88 3.77 16.94 -2.17
N THR A 89 3.57 15.74 -1.62
CA THR A 89 3.88 14.49 -2.31
C THR A 89 3.01 14.48 -3.55
N ARG A 90 3.67 14.64 -4.70
CA ARG A 90 3.03 14.49 -6.01
C ARG A 90 2.23 13.21 -5.98
N GLN A 91 0.90 13.32 -6.01
CA GLN A 91 0.05 12.16 -6.17
C GLN A 91 0.50 11.47 -7.46
N ALA A 92 0.94 10.22 -7.33
CA ALA A 92 1.43 9.47 -8.49
C ALA A 92 0.32 9.29 -9.53
N VAL A 93 -0.95 9.23 -9.08
CA VAL A 93 -2.16 9.33 -9.90
C VAL A 93 -3.06 10.42 -9.32
N ALA A 94 -3.43 11.43 -10.11
CA ALA A 94 -4.24 12.55 -9.64
C ALA A 94 -5.55 12.09 -9.01
N GLY A 95 -5.80 12.49 -7.76
CA GLY A 95 -7.02 12.16 -7.01
C GLY A 95 -7.05 10.76 -6.38
N LYS A 96 -6.00 9.93 -6.53
CA LYS A 96 -5.92 8.59 -5.92
C LYS A 96 -4.69 8.47 -5.02
N THR A 97 -4.88 7.94 -3.82
CA THR A 97 -3.80 7.63 -2.88
C THR A 97 -4.18 6.44 -1.99
N THR A 98 -3.20 5.62 -1.65
CA THR A 98 -3.32 4.57 -0.63
C THR A 98 -3.07 5.09 0.79
N GLY A 99 -2.66 6.35 0.93
CA GLY A 99 -2.17 6.95 2.18
C GLY A 99 -0.68 6.69 2.44
N ASN A 100 0.00 5.98 1.54
CA ASN A 100 1.45 5.74 1.59
C ASN A 100 2.07 6.09 0.23
N ALA A 101 2.90 7.14 0.19
CA ALA A 101 3.47 7.67 -1.05
C ALA A 101 4.41 6.68 -1.77
N ASP A 102 5.12 5.82 -1.03
CA ASP A 102 5.99 4.81 -1.62
C ASP A 102 5.19 3.71 -2.31
N VAL A 103 4.06 3.31 -1.71
CA VAL A 103 3.13 2.35 -2.30
C VAL A 103 2.46 2.95 -3.54
N ASP A 104 2.03 4.21 -3.49
CA ASP A 104 1.46 4.93 -4.64
C ASP A 104 2.43 4.95 -5.83
N ASN A 105 3.72 5.21 -5.58
CA ASN A 105 4.76 5.18 -6.62
C ASN A 105 4.96 3.79 -7.23
N ILE A 106 4.97 2.73 -6.42
CA ILE A 106 5.10 1.34 -6.91
C ILE A 106 3.91 0.99 -7.79
N LEU A 107 2.69 1.31 -7.35
CA LEU A 107 1.47 1.04 -8.10
C LEU A 107 1.39 1.87 -9.38
N PHE A 108 1.85 3.12 -9.36
CA PHE A 108 1.93 3.94 -10.58
C PHE A 108 2.86 3.33 -11.63
N LEU A 109 4.08 2.91 -11.24
CA LEU A 109 5.01 2.25 -12.15
C LEU A 109 4.46 0.92 -12.66
N TRP A 110 3.71 0.21 -11.82
CA TRP A 110 3.03 -1.03 -12.20
C TRP A 110 1.98 -0.77 -13.29
N ILE A 111 1.12 0.25 -13.11
CA ILE A 111 0.11 0.65 -14.11
C ILE A 111 0.80 1.04 -15.43
N GLN A 112 1.81 1.90 -15.39
CA GLN A 112 2.55 2.32 -16.59
C GLN A 112 3.15 1.14 -17.35
N LYS A 113 3.67 0.16 -16.63
CA LYS A 113 4.25 -1.05 -17.23
C LYS A 113 3.17 -1.90 -17.93
N GLN A 114 1.96 -1.98 -17.36
CA GLN A 114 0.86 -2.69 -18.01
C GLN A 114 0.40 -1.97 -19.28
N GLU A 115 0.27 -0.64 -19.24
CA GLU A 115 -0.08 0.17 -20.42
C GLU A 115 0.95 0.01 -21.55
N GLN A 116 2.25 -0.05 -21.23
CA GLN A 116 3.31 -0.27 -22.21
C GLN A 116 3.39 -1.71 -22.73
N ALA A 117 2.93 -2.70 -21.95
CA ALA A 117 2.90 -4.10 -22.37
C ALA A 117 1.75 -4.39 -23.35
N ASP A 118 0.65 -3.63 -23.25
CA ASP A 118 -0.51 -3.71 -24.15
C ASP A 118 -0.31 -2.94 -25.48
N ASP A 119 0.82 -2.25 -25.65
CA ASP A 119 1.17 -1.49 -26.86
C ASP A 119 1.56 -2.38 -28.06
N GLY A 120 1.22 -3.68 -27.99
CA GLY A 120 1.10 -4.57 -29.14
C GLY A 120 -0.27 -4.51 -29.83
N ASN A 121 -1.27 -3.83 -29.24
CA ASN A 121 -2.56 -3.57 -29.88
C ASN A 121 -3.33 -2.46 -29.14
N VAL A 122 -3.00 -1.20 -29.44
CA VAL A 122 -3.72 -0.01 -28.98
C VAL A 122 -5.21 -0.11 -29.36
N THR A 123 -6.07 -0.51 -28.44
CA THR A 123 -7.49 -0.16 -28.48
C THR A 123 -7.65 1.14 -27.72
N ALA A 124 -7.39 2.24 -28.43
CA ALA A 124 -7.74 3.57 -27.96
C ALA A 124 -9.26 3.63 -27.72
N TYR A 125 -9.68 3.64 -26.46
CA TYR A 125 -11.00 4.15 -26.11
C TYR A 125 -10.94 5.67 -26.29
N LEU A 126 -11.25 6.11 -27.51
CA LEU A 126 -11.59 7.49 -27.83
C LEU A 126 -12.96 7.79 -27.19
N LEU A 127 -12.98 8.77 -26.28
CA LEU A 127 -14.17 9.51 -25.87
C LEU A 127 -14.74 10.32 -27.03
#